data_AF-A0A2S9GRK9-F1
#
_entry.id   AF-A0A2S9GRK9-F1
#
_cell.length_a   1.000
_cell.length_b   1.000
_cell.length_c   1.000
_cell.angle_alpha   90.00
_cell.angle_beta   90.00
_cell.angle_gamma   90.00
#
_symmetry.space_group_name_H-M   'P 1'
#
loop_
_entity.id
_entity.type
_entity.pdbx_description
1 polymer ?
#
loop_
_entity_poly.entity_id
_entity_poly.type
_entity_poly.pdbx_seq_one_letter_code
_entity_poly.pdbx_strand_id
1 'polypeptide(L)' 'LPAPAWDGVRDATSVGPRCMQDLEGDLELGRQTDEDCLSLNVWTPAGESDEPRPVMVWIHGGSFVAGS' A
#
# COMPACT_ATOMS: atom_id res chain seq x y z
N LEU A 1 -16.51 1.99 3.39
CA LEU A 1 -17.13 1.42 2.17
C LEU A 1 -15.99 0.99 1.24
N PRO A 2 -16.21 0.05 0.31
CA PRO A 2 -15.25 -0.19 -0.76
C PRO A 2 -14.94 1.11 -1.51
N ALA A 3 -13.72 1.22 -2.06
CA ALA A 3 -13.36 2.37 -2.88
C ALA A 3 -14.37 2.51 -4.04
N PRO A 4 -14.80 3.74 -4.39
CA PRO A 4 -15.67 3.94 -5.54
C PRO A 4 -14.95 3.51 -6.82
N ALA A 5 -15.74 3.06 -7.81
CA ALA A 5 -15.21 2.88 -9.16
C ALA A 5 -14.73 4.21 -9.73
N TRP A 6 -13.76 4.16 -10.63
CA TRP A 6 -13.25 5.31 -11.36
C TRP A 6 -13.33 5.06 -12.86
N ASP A 7 -13.47 6.13 -13.62
CA ASP A 7 -13.37 6.10 -15.08
C ASP A 7 -11.92 6.26 -15.52
N GLY A 8 -11.55 5.60 -16.63
CA GLY A 8 -10.21 5.72 -17.22
C GLY A 8 -9.10 5.02 -16.41
N VAL A 9 -7.88 5.56 -16.52
CA VAL A 9 -6.68 4.98 -15.90
C VAL A 9 -6.33 5.73 -14.62
N ARG A 10 -6.12 5.00 -13.53
CA ARG A 10 -5.58 5.54 -12.28
C ARG A 10 -4.07 5.31 -12.25
N ASP A 11 -3.31 6.37 -11.99
CA ASP A 11 -1.86 6.26 -11.81
C ASP A 11 -1.54 5.49 -10.52
N ALA A 12 -0.74 4.43 -10.66
CA ALA A 12 -0.28 3.55 -9.59
C ALA A 12 1.24 3.33 -9.65
N THR A 13 1.99 4.32 -10.17
CA THR A 13 3.45 4.25 -10.34
C THR A 13 4.23 4.63 -9.08
N SER A 14 3.55 5.10 -8.03
CA SER A 14 4.15 5.51 -6.75
C SER A 14 3.38 4.90 -5.57
N VAL A 15 4.09 4.68 -4.46
CA VAL A 15 3.48 4.21 -3.21
C VAL A 15 2.58 5.30 -2.62
N GLY A 16 1.46 4.90 -2.04
CA GLY A 16 0.55 5.80 -1.33
C GLY A 16 1.12 6.28 0.02
N PRO A 17 0.43 7.24 0.67
CA PRO A 17 0.81 7.68 2.01
C PRO A 17 0.60 6.55 3.04
N ARG A 18 1.38 6.60 4.13
CA ARG A 18 1.12 5.77 5.31
C ARG A 18 -0.08 6.32 6.08
N CYS A 19 -0.73 5.46 6.86
CA CYS A 19 -1.81 5.91 7.75
C CYS A 19 -1.31 6.81 8.87
N MET A 20 -2.18 7.67 9.38
CA MET A 20 -1.96 8.42 10.61
C MET A 20 -1.49 7.49 11.73
N GLN A 21 -0.32 7.79 12.27
CA GLN A 21 0.34 7.00 13.31
C GLN A 21 1.28 7.87 14.12
N ASP A 22 1.63 7.40 15.30
CA ASP A 22 2.56 8.11 16.18
C ASP A 22 3.96 8.19 15.56
N LEU A 23 4.56 9.36 15.64
CA LEU A 23 5.89 9.67 15.10
C LEU A 23 7.00 9.41 16.13
N GLU A 24 6.64 9.21 17.40
CA GLU A 24 7.62 8.97 18.45
C GLU A 24 8.25 7.56 18.29
N GLY A 25 9.56 7.52 17.99
CA GLY A 25 10.26 6.28 17.71
C GLY A 25 10.06 5.74 16.29
N ASP A 26 9.44 6.52 15.41
CA ASP A 26 9.21 6.16 14.02
C ASP A 26 10.51 6.19 13.20
N LEU A 27 10.95 5.02 12.75
CA LEU A 27 12.13 4.88 11.90
C LEU A 27 11.94 5.46 10.49
N GLU A 28 10.69 5.70 10.09
CA GLU A 28 10.30 6.19 8.77
C GLU A 28 9.79 7.65 8.84
N LEU A 29 10.23 8.39 9.86
CA LEU A 29 9.85 9.79 10.10
C LEU A 29 10.10 10.64 8.85
N GLY A 30 9.09 11.41 8.45
CA GLY A 30 9.14 12.29 7.27
C GLY A 30 8.63 11.67 5.97
N ARG A 31 8.26 10.38 5.96
CA ARG A 31 7.43 9.83 4.88
C ARG A 31 6.04 10.44 4.90
N GLN A 32 5.43 10.53 3.73
CA GLN A 32 4.10 11.11 3.57
C GLN A 32 3.06 10.31 4.37
N THR A 33 2.31 11.01 5.23
CA THR A 33 1.26 10.46 6.11
C THR A 33 -0.06 11.15 5.82
N ASP A 34 -1.14 10.38 5.74
CA ASP A 34 -2.50 10.87 5.49
C ASP A 34 -3.56 9.96 6.14
N GLU A 35 -4.78 10.46 6.33
CA GLU A 35 -5.95 9.64 6.69
C GLU A 35 -6.49 8.89 5.45
N ASP A 36 -6.29 9.42 4.24
CA ASP A 36 -6.55 8.71 2.98
C ASP A 36 -5.39 7.76 2.63
N CYS A 37 -5.18 6.77 3.49
CA CYS A 37 -4.05 5.83 3.42
C CYS A 37 -4.42 4.42 2.96
N LEU A 38 -5.69 4.15 2.67
CA LEU A 38 -6.19 2.81 2.34
C LEU A 38 -5.83 2.43 0.89
N SER A 39 -4.56 2.14 0.68
CA SER A 39 -3.97 1.68 -0.57
C SER A 39 -3.22 0.37 -0.38
N LEU A 40 -2.96 -0.34 -1.48
CA LEU A 40 -2.10 -1.51 -1.49
C LEU A 40 -1.15 -1.44 -2.68
N ASN A 41 -0.11 -2.26 -2.62
CA ASN A 41 0.88 -2.36 -3.68
C ASN A 41 0.84 -3.78 -4.26
N VAL A 42 1.04 -3.88 -5.58
CA VAL A 42 1.11 -5.16 -6.29
C VAL A 42 2.44 -5.22 -7.03
N TRP A 43 3.18 -6.31 -6.81
CA TRP A 43 4.41 -6.60 -7.54
C TRP A 43 4.27 -7.95 -8.24
N THR A 44 4.74 -8.00 -9.48
CA THR A 44 4.79 -9.22 -10.30
C THR A 44 6.04 -9.20 -11.16
N PRO A 45 6.65 -10.35 -11.48
CA PRO A 45 7.67 -10.40 -12.51
C PRO A 45 7.17 -9.78 -13.83
N ALA A 46 8.07 -9.12 -14.55
CA ALA A 46 7.75 -8.60 -15.88
C ALA A 46 7.47 -9.74 -16.86
N GLY A 47 6.54 -9.50 -17.80
CA GLY A 47 6.14 -10.48 -18.81
C GLY A 47 4.86 -11.25 -18.48
N GLU A 48 4.27 -11.82 -19.51
CA GLU A 48 3.05 -12.61 -19.38
C GLU A 48 3.34 -13.98 -18.72
N SER A 49 2.29 -14.60 -18.21
CA SER A 49 2.34 -15.95 -17.63
C SER A 49 1.27 -16.78 -18.31
N ASP A 50 1.63 -17.97 -18.79
CA ASP A 50 0.66 -18.89 -19.38
C ASP A 50 -0.30 -19.49 -18.33
N GLU A 51 0.11 -19.46 -17.05
CA GLU A 51 -0.66 -19.95 -15.92
C GLU A 51 -0.82 -18.91 -14.80
N PRO A 52 -1.91 -18.95 -14.02
CA PRO A 52 -2.06 -18.10 -12.84
C PRO A 52 -0.92 -18.28 -11.84
N ARG A 53 -0.36 -17.17 -11.36
CA ARG A 53 0.71 -17.20 -10.35
C ARG A 53 0.12 -17.30 -8.93
N PRO A 54 0.78 -18.02 -8.01
CA PRO A 54 0.42 -17.95 -6.59
C PRO A 54 0.59 -16.52 -6.07
N VAL A 55 -0.33 -16.08 -5.22
CA VAL A 55 -0.33 -14.73 -4.64
C VAL A 55 0.11 -14.79 -3.18
N MET A 56 1.09 -13.97 -2.84
CA MET A 56 1.47 -13.69 -1.45
C MET A 56 0.86 -12.35 -1.03
N VAL A 57 0.17 -12.34 0.11
CA VAL A 57 -0.33 -11.11 0.73
C VAL A 57 0.46 -10.86 1.99
N TRP A 58 1.22 -9.77 2.02
CA TRP A 58 1.99 -9.33 3.18
C TRP A 58 1.14 -8.41 4.05
N ILE A 59 1.20 -8.61 5.37
CA ILE A 59 0.58 -7.75 6.37
C ILE A 59 1.69 -7.24 7.27
N HIS A 60 1.92 -5.94 7.28
CA HIS A 60 2.99 -5.34 8.06
C HIS A 60 2.74 -5.48 9.57
N GLY A 61 3.82 -5.44 10.36
CA GLY A 61 3.76 -5.40 11.82
C GLY A 61 3.48 -3.99 12.36
N GLY A 62 3.85 -3.74 13.63
CA GLY A 62 3.71 -2.41 14.25
C GLY A 62 2.58 -2.30 15.26
N SER A 63 2.23 -3.42 15.91
CA SER A 63 1.37 -3.45 17.10
C SER A 63 0.01 -2.75 16.96
N PHE A 64 -0.52 -2.71 15.73
CA PHE A 64 -1.77 -2.02 15.37
C PHE A 64 -1.76 -0.49 15.51
N VAL A 65 -0.60 0.11 15.78
CA VAL A 65 -0.44 1.57 15.96
C VAL A 65 0.55 2.20 14.99
N ALA A 66 1.37 1.39 14.31
CA ALA A 66 2.35 1.84 13.34
C ALA A 66 2.53 0.81 12.20
N GLY A 67 3.24 1.21 11.15
CA GLY A 67 3.59 0.40 9.98
C GLY A 67 3.06 0.96 8.66
N SER A 68 3.54 0.38 7.57
CA SER A 68 3.15 0.68 6.17
C SER A 68 3.61 -0.44 5.23
#